data_AF-A0A0M2WQT5-F1
#
_entry.id   AF-A0A0M2WQT5-F1
#
_cell.length_a   1.000
_cell.length_b   1.000
_cell.length_c   1.000
_cell.angle_alpha   90.00
_cell.angle_beta   90.00
_cell.angle_gamma   90.00
#
_symmetry.space_group_name_H-M   'P 1'
#
loop_
_entity.id
_entity.type
_entity.pdbx_description
1 polymer ?
#
loop_
_entity_poly.entity_id
_entity_poly.type
_entity_poly.pdbx_seq_one_letter_code
_entity_poly.pdbx_strand_id
1 'polypeptide(L)'
;MSMPDTLPPTLSGAARMLRSAYPAGIPDSAYFAVLALLYEHFSDRNLAELMAAVTGRDAAVVLNDIYACASNKPAPSAIAAAKRLLEQHGLQAVCAED
;
A
#
# COMPACT_ATOMS: atom_id res chain seq x y z
N MET A 1 -20.56 14.64 -1.96
CA MET A 1 -19.40 14.09 -2.69
C MET A 1 -18.15 14.71 -2.08
N SER A 2 -17.60 14.08 -1.06
CA SER A 2 -16.42 14.59 -0.35
C SER A 2 -15.32 13.56 -0.46
N MET A 3 -14.52 13.66 -1.50
CA MET A 3 -13.17 13.08 -1.48
C MET A 3 -12.27 14.23 -1.07
N PRO A 4 -11.80 14.33 0.17
CA PRO A 4 -10.68 15.18 0.43
C PRO A 4 -9.47 14.40 -0.12
N ASP A 5 -9.03 14.84 -1.30
CA ASP A 5 -7.70 14.58 -1.83
C ASP A 5 -6.68 15.20 -0.85
N THR A 6 -6.52 14.55 0.31
CA THR A 6 -5.60 14.96 1.39
C THR A 6 -4.63 13.83 1.68
N LEU A 7 -4.29 13.06 0.65
CA LEU A 7 -3.12 12.22 0.78
C LEU A 7 -1.92 13.18 0.91
N PRO A 8 -1.10 13.08 1.98
CA PRO A 8 0.03 13.96 2.15
C PRO A 8 0.95 13.92 0.93
N PRO A 9 1.61 15.04 0.56
CA PRO A 9 2.41 15.13 -0.65
C PRO A 9 3.48 14.03 -0.72
N THR A 10 4.03 13.63 0.41
CA THR A 10 4.99 12.53 0.57
C THR A 10 4.46 11.15 0.17
N LEU A 11 3.15 10.92 0.23
CA LEU A 11 2.54 9.64 -0.15
C LEU A 11 2.03 9.64 -1.59
N SER A 12 1.98 10.80 -2.26
CA SER A 12 1.51 10.95 -3.64
C SER A 12 2.33 10.10 -4.62
N GLY A 13 3.65 10.04 -4.42
CA GLY A 13 4.54 9.20 -5.21
C GLY A 13 4.20 7.72 -5.07
N ALA A 14 4.02 7.25 -3.83
CA ALA A 14 3.61 5.89 -3.52
C ALA A 14 2.24 5.54 -4.13
N ALA A 15 1.26 6.43 -4.02
CA ALA A 15 -0.08 6.21 -4.57
C ALA A 15 -0.05 6.12 -6.09
N ARG A 16 0.72 6.98 -6.75
CA ARG A 16 0.89 6.94 -8.21
C ARG A 16 1.59 5.67 -8.67
N MET A 17 2.63 5.22 -7.95
CA MET A 17 3.30 3.94 -8.20
C MET A 17 2.30 2.78 -8.09
N LEU A 18 1.53 2.71 -6.99
CA LEU A 18 0.56 1.64 -6.77
C LEU A 18 -0.53 1.60 -7.85
N ARG A 19 -1.05 2.77 -8.25
CA ARG A 19 -2.03 2.86 -9.35
C ARG A 19 -1.44 2.45 -10.70
N SER A 20 -0.14 2.69 -10.92
CA SER A 20 0.56 2.23 -12.12
C SER A 20 0.77 0.72 -12.13
N ALA A 21 1.14 0.13 -10.99
CA ALA A 21 1.31 -1.31 -10.83
C ALA A 21 -0.01 -2.09 -10.86
N TYR A 22 -1.09 -1.46 -10.38
CA TYR A 22 -2.42 -2.05 -10.29
C TYR A 22 -3.47 -1.13 -10.94
N PRO A 23 -3.47 -1.00 -12.28
CA PRO A 23 -4.37 -0.09 -12.99
C PRO A 23 -5.85 -0.47 -12.86
N ALA A 24 -6.14 -1.75 -12.63
CA ALA A 24 -7.48 -2.27 -12.38
C ALA A 24 -7.84 -2.37 -10.87
N GLY A 25 -6.97 -1.85 -10.00
CA GLY A 25 -7.06 -2.04 -8.55
C GLY A 25 -6.27 -3.25 -8.05
N ILE A 26 -5.99 -3.25 -6.74
CA ILE A 26 -5.19 -4.30 -6.10
C ILE A 26 -6.08 -5.53 -5.89
N PRO A 27 -5.73 -6.71 -6.44
CA PRO A 27 -6.52 -7.91 -6.22
C PRO A 27 -6.39 -8.39 -4.76
N ASP A 28 -7.43 -9.04 -4.25
CA ASP A 28 -7.49 -9.50 -2.86
C ASP A 28 -6.30 -10.41 -2.47
N SER A 29 -5.88 -11.27 -3.41
CA SER A 29 -4.71 -12.14 -3.25
C SER A 29 -3.38 -11.40 -3.08
N ALA A 30 -3.30 -10.14 -3.52
CA ALA A 30 -2.11 -9.29 -3.38
C ALA A 30 -2.27 -8.23 -2.29
N TYR A 31 -3.50 -7.93 -1.84
CA TYR A 31 -3.78 -6.83 -0.90
C TYR A 31 -2.96 -6.94 0.39
N PHE A 32 -3.05 -8.07 1.08
CA PHE A 32 -2.28 -8.28 2.32
C PHE A 32 -0.78 -8.34 2.06
N ALA A 33 -0.34 -8.89 0.92
CA ALA A 33 1.07 -8.93 0.56
C ALA A 33 1.66 -7.52 0.34
N VAL A 34 0.88 -6.64 -0.30
CA VAL A 34 1.24 -5.23 -0.49
C VAL A 34 1.24 -4.49 0.85
N LEU A 35 0.24 -4.72 1.71
CA LEU A 35 0.22 -4.15 3.07
C LEU A 35 1.47 -4.55 3.85
N ALA A 36 1.77 -5.84 3.93
CA ALA A 36 2.92 -6.36 4.66
C ALA A 36 4.25 -5.82 4.15
N LEU A 37 4.37 -5.64 2.84
CA LEU A 37 5.58 -5.08 2.22
C LEU A 37 5.76 -3.60 2.55
N LEU A 38 4.71 -2.80 2.36
CA LEU A 38 4.78 -1.36 2.59
C LEU A 38 4.83 -1.00 4.07
N TYR A 39 4.37 -1.90 4.95
CA TYR A 39 4.48 -1.76 6.40
C TYR A 39 5.93 -1.60 6.88
N GLU A 40 6.90 -2.15 6.14
CA GLU A 40 8.32 -2.00 6.49
C GLU A 40 8.86 -0.59 6.20
N HIS A 41 8.12 0.22 5.44
CA HIS A 41 8.56 1.54 4.96
C HIS A 41 7.68 2.70 5.44
N PHE A 42 6.44 2.43 5.81
CA PHE A 42 5.47 3.45 6.23
C PHE A 42 4.93 3.15 7.63
N SER A 43 4.71 4.19 8.42
CA SER A 43 3.96 4.07 9.68
C SER A 43 2.51 3.60 9.42
N ASP A 44 1.89 2.92 10.37
CA ASP A 44 0.52 2.39 10.28
C ASP A 44 -0.47 3.39 9.68
N ARG A 45 -0.43 4.65 10.16
CA ARG A 45 -1.30 5.73 9.70
C ARG A 45 -1.04 6.11 8.24
N ASN A 46 0.22 6.27 7.84
CA ASN A 46 0.57 6.62 6.46
C ASN A 46 0.20 5.50 5.50
N LEU A 47 0.43 4.25 5.89
CA LEU A 47 0.04 3.09 5.10
C LEU A 47 -1.48 3.00 4.95
N ALA A 48 -2.23 3.23 6.02
CA ALA A 48 -3.69 3.23 6.01
C ALA A 48 -4.24 4.29 5.04
N GLU A 49 -3.76 5.52 5.14
CA GLU A 49 -4.17 6.62 4.25
C GLU A 49 -3.81 6.33 2.78
N LEU A 50 -2.60 5.83 2.52
CA LEU A 50 -2.14 5.46 1.18
C LEU A 50 -3.03 4.39 0.55
N MET A 51 -3.26 3.29 1.27
CA MET A 51 -4.02 2.16 0.76
C MET A 51 -5.51 2.50 0.66
N ALA A 52 -6.06 3.31 1.56
CA ALA A 52 -7.41 3.86 1.43
C ALA A 52 -7.56 4.68 0.14
N ALA A 53 -6.62 5.58 -0.14
CA ALA A 53 -6.65 6.41 -1.35
C ALA A 53 -6.48 5.61 -2.66
N VAL A 54 -5.76 4.49 -2.63
CA VAL A 54 -5.56 3.61 -3.80
C VAL A 54 -6.73 2.64 -4.00
N THR A 55 -7.26 2.07 -2.92
CA THR A 55 -8.32 1.05 -2.99
C THR A 55 -9.73 1.63 -2.93
N GLY A 56 -9.88 2.92 -2.57
CA GLY A 56 -11.16 3.55 -2.32
C GLY A 56 -11.85 3.06 -1.04
N ARG A 57 -11.12 2.37 -0.15
CA ARG A 57 -11.61 1.89 1.14
C ARG A 57 -11.49 2.97 2.21
N ASP A 58 -12.20 2.76 3.31
CA ASP A 58 -12.08 3.61 4.50
C ASP A 58 -10.74 3.35 5.22
N ALA A 59 -10.04 4.43 5.62
CA ALA A 59 -8.73 4.33 6.27
C ALA A 59 -8.77 3.57 7.61
N ALA A 60 -9.86 3.63 8.37
CA ALA A 60 -9.99 2.87 9.61
C ALA A 60 -10.15 1.37 9.35
N VAL A 61 -10.81 0.99 8.24
CA VAL A 61 -10.89 -0.42 7.80
C VAL A 61 -9.49 -0.92 7.42
N VAL A 62 -8.76 -0.15 6.62
CA VAL A 62 -7.39 -0.50 6.22
C VAL A 62 -6.46 -0.59 7.44
N LEU A 63 -6.59 0.32 8.40
CA LEU A 63 -5.81 0.28 9.64
C LEU A 63 -6.06 -1.01 10.43
N ASN A 64 -7.32 -1.46 10.53
CA ASN A 64 -7.64 -2.76 11.13
C ASN A 64 -7.01 -3.92 10.35
N ASP A 65 -7.03 -3.87 9.01
CA ASP A 65 -6.40 -4.88 8.17
C ASP A 65 -4.87 -4.94 8.38
N ILE A 66 -4.22 -3.80 8.60
CA ILE A 66 -2.79 -3.72 8.94
C ILE A 66 -2.51 -4.46 10.25
N TYR A 67 -3.29 -4.20 11.29
CA TYR A 67 -3.15 -4.91 12.57
C TYR A 67 -3.44 -6.41 12.46
N ALA A 68 -4.44 -6.80 11.66
CA ALA A 68 -4.72 -8.20 11.37
C ALA A 68 -3.58 -8.88 10.61
N CYS A 69 -3.00 -8.18 9.63
CA CYS A 69 -1.87 -8.62 8.83
C CYS A 69 -0.61 -8.83 9.67
N ALA A 70 -0.36 -7.98 10.67
CA ALA A 70 0.75 -8.14 11.60
C ALA A 70 0.65 -9.45 12.41
N SER A 71 -0.59 -9.87 12.73
CA SER A 71 -0.84 -11.14 13.43
C SER A 71 -0.86 -12.36 12.50
N ASN A 72 -1.29 -12.19 11.25
CA ASN A 72 -1.40 -13.26 10.26
C ASN A 72 -0.66 -12.88 8.96
N LYS A 73 0.67 -13.00 9.00
CA LYS A 73 1.53 -12.52 7.92
C LYS A 73 1.29 -13.31 6.63
N PRO A 74 1.13 -12.63 5.48
CA PRO A 74 0.94 -13.30 4.19
C PRO A 74 2.16 -14.14 3.82
N ALA A 75 1.93 -15.13 2.94
CA ALA A 75 2.99 -16.02 2.50
C ALA A 75 4.19 -15.23 1.92
N PRO A 76 5.43 -15.62 2.25
CA PRO A 76 6.62 -14.88 1.80
C PRO A 76 6.75 -14.84 0.28
N SER A 77 6.25 -15.87 -0.41
CA SER A 77 6.17 -15.90 -1.88
C SER A 77 5.24 -14.83 -2.46
N ALA A 78 4.12 -14.54 -1.78
CA ALA A 78 3.19 -13.49 -2.19
C ALA A 78 3.80 -12.10 -1.97
N ILE A 79 4.47 -11.89 -0.84
CA ILE A 79 5.22 -10.65 -0.56
C ILE A 79 6.31 -10.43 -1.61
N ALA A 80 7.08 -11.47 -1.95
CA ALA A 80 8.13 -11.38 -2.97
C ALA A 80 7.59 -11.08 -4.37
N ALA A 81 6.42 -11.62 -4.73
CA ALA A 81 5.75 -11.32 -5.99
C ALA A 81 5.28 -9.86 -6.05
N ALA A 82 4.63 -9.38 -4.98
CA ALA A 82 4.22 -7.98 -4.86
C ALA A 82 5.42 -7.04 -4.91
N LYS A 83 6.51 -7.37 -4.23
CA LYS A 83 7.76 -6.61 -4.25
C LYS A 83 8.32 -6.48 -5.66
N ARG A 84 8.50 -7.59 -6.37
CA ARG A 84 9.02 -7.60 -7.75
C ARG A 84 8.18 -6.77 -8.71
N LEU A 85 6.86 -6.76 -8.53
CA LEU A 85 5.97 -5.93 -9.33
C LEU A 85 6.19 -4.45 -9.01
N LEU A 86 6.19 -4.07 -7.72
CA LEU A 86 6.35 -2.68 -7.33
C LEU A 86 7.74 -2.12 -7.65
N GLU A 87 8.79 -2.94 -7.57
CA GLU A 87 10.16 -2.58 -7.98
C GLU A 87 10.21 -2.15 -9.46
N GLN A 88 9.48 -2.82 -10.35
CA GLN A 88 9.37 -2.45 -11.77
C GLN A 88 8.69 -1.09 -11.99
N HIS A 89 7.89 -0.64 -11.02
CA HIS A 89 7.16 0.63 -11.06
C HIS A 89 7.80 1.73 -10.21
N GLY A 90 8.96 1.48 -9.59
CA GLY A 90 9.73 2.50 -8.87
C GLY A 90 9.62 2.47 -7.36
N LEU A 91 9.34 1.31 -6.73
CA LEU A 91 9.31 1.15 -5.26
C LEU A 91 10.55 1.75 -4.56
N GLN A 92 11.73 1.59 -5.17
CA GLN A 92 12.98 2.14 -4.66
C GLN A 92 13.01 3.67 -4.54
N ALA A 93 12.30 4.40 -5.41
CA ALA A 93 12.24 5.85 -5.34
C ALA A 93 11.32 6.32 -4.21
N VAL A 94 10.28 5.54 -3.91
CA VAL A 94 9.29 5.83 -2.86
C VAL A 94 9.82 5.44 -1.47
N CYS A 95 10.67 4.42 -1.38
CA CYS A 95 11.27 3.97 -0.12
C CYS A 95 12.56 4.71 0.25
N ALA A 96 13.14 5.51 -0.66
CA ALA A 96 14.40 6.23 -0.45
C ALA A 96 14.20 7.67 0.06
N GLU A 97 12.96 8.12 0.27
CA GLU A 97 12.65 9.40 0.91
C GLU A 97 12.66 9.21 2.44
N ASP A 98 13.87 9.12 3.02
CA ASP A 98 14.15 9.35 4.46
C ASP A 98 14.85 10.71 4.63
#